data_AF-U3P372-F1
#
_entry.id   AF-U3P372-F1
#
_cell.length_a   1.000
_cell.length_b   1.000
_cell.length_c   1.000
_cell.angle_alpha   90.00
_cell.angle_beta   90.00
_cell.angle_gamma   90.00
#
_symmetry.space_group_name_H-M   'P 1'
#
loop_
_entity.id
_entity.type
_entity.pdbx_description
1 polymer ?
#
loop_
_entity_poly.entity_id
_entity_poly.type
_entity_poly.pdbx_seq_one_letter_code
_entity_poly.pdbx_strand_id
1 'polypeptide(L)'
;MRACVSKAGGLSREGTLRIAECLSAVTVLTSVAEYLANSDDRRRGGLNAWATLREEQRRILPSVLFRLVDVVSGRGVSLALTLFRGAASAAVLSGRVSGRAGGALQLGSAIAQMLLGPRTRRGSDGSDQAVMQTTLAVGAARAIGTPRAADIALSHLALQSTLAYQASGWAKLPNPDWESGKALTGVMRTRAYGDRGIWRMLHAHPGLARMLSRGMLGFECAFALVLLRCAPVTWLFTLIAAGFHVAVGATMGLGRFVTAFPAMLIAVPYVFGSRRRSAQDRSVPLLLAGTIAAGVTAGAVSAGRHERRWRDEQSLLERRLTAAGTTISFSERRSSGPGEVCFVLFPGLGSLHHDLTRWASLLSSGGRVIVLADALGGQSLSAGGIETALRGLCDFVSALPGRVVLVGHSLGACIAGSIAARVPESVSELIRVDPTDPAVVDTDPRTNPTLRAMHLLPATLLLSGGLLFTRPGWIAGLPGPAGSRSWDAQRTPSWWRRAAALWRLILEDWAANGVPGLVDATGIDIWSQLVSAQLPADESPENGRVRLVVRGCDHHTILSSREHAETVAALILEHLEAPA
;
A
#
# COMPACT_ATOMS: atom_id res chain seq x y z
N MET A 1 -38.90 13.10 -20.26
CA MET A 1 -37.72 13.99 -20.06
C MET A 1 -38.05 15.44 -19.66
N ARG A 2 -39.32 15.91 -19.65
CA ARG A 2 -39.68 17.32 -19.36
C ARG A 2 -39.91 17.70 -17.88
N ALA A 3 -39.70 16.80 -16.92
CA ALA A 3 -40.00 17.05 -15.48
C ALA A 3 -38.78 17.28 -14.58
N CYS A 4 -37.55 17.33 -15.13
CA CYS A 4 -36.33 17.25 -14.31
C CYS A 4 -35.75 18.62 -13.88
N VAL A 5 -36.23 19.72 -14.45
CA VAL A 5 -35.73 21.07 -14.17
C VAL A 5 -36.79 21.82 -13.38
N SER A 6 -36.50 22.08 -12.10
CA SER A 6 -37.36 22.97 -11.30
C SER A 6 -37.29 24.39 -11.86
N LYS A 7 -38.34 25.21 -11.63
CA LYS A 7 -38.42 26.63 -12.02
C LYS A 7 -37.24 27.51 -11.55
N ALA A 8 -36.29 26.96 -10.79
CA ALA A 8 -35.13 27.64 -10.23
C ALA A 8 -33.76 27.04 -10.64
N GLY A 9 -33.67 26.29 -11.76
CA GLY A 9 -32.39 25.92 -12.39
C GLY A 9 -31.54 24.84 -11.68
N GLY A 10 -32.04 24.21 -10.62
CA GLY A 10 -31.37 23.11 -9.91
C GLY A 10 -32.04 21.75 -10.08
N LEU A 11 -31.28 20.66 -9.90
CA LEU A 11 -31.77 19.28 -9.87
C LEU A 11 -32.76 19.08 -8.71
N SER A 12 -33.90 18.45 -8.99
CA SER A 12 -34.83 18.05 -7.94
C SER A 12 -34.28 16.86 -7.14
N ARG A 13 -34.69 16.72 -5.88
CA ARG A 13 -34.33 15.58 -5.01
C ARG A 13 -34.72 14.25 -5.64
N GLU A 14 -35.98 14.17 -6.07
CA GLU A 14 -36.54 12.97 -6.67
C GLU A 14 -35.86 12.62 -7.99
N GLY A 15 -35.58 13.63 -8.83
CA GLY A 15 -34.84 13.44 -10.08
C GLY A 15 -33.41 12.95 -9.83
N THR A 16 -32.72 13.52 -8.83
CA THR A 16 -31.35 13.11 -8.46
C THR A 16 -31.32 11.66 -7.98
N LEU A 17 -32.23 11.28 -7.06
CA LEU A 17 -32.34 9.90 -6.58
C LEU A 17 -32.65 8.94 -7.73
N ARG A 18 -33.58 9.31 -8.63
CA ARG A 18 -33.95 8.44 -9.75
C ARG A 18 -32.80 8.26 -10.74
N ILE A 19 -32.02 9.30 -11.02
CA ILE A 19 -30.84 9.19 -11.90
C ILE A 19 -29.78 8.28 -11.27
N ALA A 20 -29.44 8.51 -9.99
CA ALA A 20 -28.49 7.67 -9.26
C ALA A 20 -28.95 6.20 -9.20
N GLU A 21 -30.24 5.98 -8.95
CA GLU A 21 -30.89 4.67 -8.92
C GLU A 21 -30.80 3.94 -10.27
N CYS A 22 -31.15 4.61 -11.37
CA CYS A 22 -31.09 4.01 -12.70
C CYS A 22 -29.66 3.68 -13.12
N LEU A 23 -28.72 4.62 -12.95
CA LEU A 23 -27.33 4.43 -13.36
C LEU A 23 -26.67 3.30 -12.56
N SER A 24 -26.90 3.27 -11.23
CA SER A 24 -26.37 2.18 -10.38
C SER A 24 -26.99 0.83 -10.74
N ALA A 25 -28.28 0.78 -11.08
CA ALA A 25 -28.92 -0.44 -11.53
C ALA A 25 -28.33 -0.96 -12.86
N VAL A 26 -27.98 -0.07 -13.80
CA VAL A 26 -27.26 -0.46 -15.03
C VAL A 26 -25.90 -1.06 -14.69
N THR A 27 -25.13 -0.43 -13.80
CA THR A 27 -23.84 -0.97 -13.36
C THR A 27 -23.98 -2.37 -12.72
N VAL A 28 -24.98 -2.56 -11.86
CA VAL A 28 -25.24 -3.88 -11.24
C VAL A 28 -25.58 -4.93 -12.30
N LEU A 29 -26.42 -4.60 -13.28
CA LEU A 29 -26.73 -5.52 -14.39
C LEU A 29 -25.49 -5.88 -15.21
N THR A 30 -24.62 -4.92 -15.50
CA THR A 30 -23.32 -5.18 -16.16
C THR A 30 -22.46 -6.12 -15.32
N SER A 31 -22.32 -5.85 -14.02
CA SER A 31 -21.58 -6.71 -13.08
C SER A 31 -22.13 -8.14 -13.01
N VAL A 32 -23.46 -8.29 -13.03
CA VAL A 32 -24.13 -9.61 -13.08
C VAL A 32 -23.84 -10.32 -14.39
N ALA A 33 -23.91 -9.62 -15.53
CA ALA A 33 -23.59 -10.20 -16.84
C ALA A 33 -22.13 -10.67 -16.92
N GLU A 34 -21.19 -9.85 -16.45
CA GLU A 34 -19.76 -10.20 -16.36
C GLU A 34 -19.54 -11.39 -15.44
N TYR A 35 -20.21 -11.42 -14.28
CA TYR A 35 -20.17 -12.58 -13.39
C TYR A 35 -20.63 -13.83 -14.13
N LEU A 36 -21.78 -13.81 -14.82
CA LEU A 36 -22.31 -14.98 -15.52
C LEU A 36 -21.43 -15.42 -16.70
N ALA A 37 -20.89 -14.48 -17.47
CA ALA A 37 -20.02 -14.76 -18.61
C ALA A 37 -18.68 -15.38 -18.18
N ASN A 38 -18.06 -14.87 -17.13
CA ASN A 38 -16.73 -15.31 -16.68
C ASN A 38 -16.83 -16.42 -15.63
N SER A 39 -17.46 -17.54 -15.98
CA SER A 39 -17.69 -18.64 -15.03
C SER A 39 -16.40 -19.34 -14.59
N ASP A 40 -15.37 -19.32 -15.44
CA ASP A 40 -14.10 -20.02 -15.24
C ASP A 40 -13.25 -19.40 -14.13
N ASP A 41 -13.35 -18.08 -13.91
CA ASP A 41 -12.70 -17.38 -12.80
C ASP A 41 -13.04 -17.98 -11.44
N ARG A 42 -14.20 -18.65 -11.33
CA ARG A 42 -14.72 -19.20 -10.08
C ARG A 42 -14.60 -20.72 -9.99
N ARG A 43 -14.13 -21.38 -11.05
CA ARG A 43 -13.80 -22.82 -11.04
C ARG A 43 -12.44 -23.03 -10.39
N ARG A 44 -12.12 -24.28 -10.05
CA ARG A 44 -10.82 -24.63 -9.46
C ARG A 44 -9.69 -24.18 -10.41
N GLY A 45 -8.71 -23.46 -9.88
CA GLY A 45 -7.62 -22.84 -10.66
C GLY A 45 -7.91 -21.42 -11.16
N GLY A 46 -9.16 -20.96 -11.13
CA GLY A 46 -9.54 -19.60 -11.48
C GLY A 46 -9.16 -18.56 -10.40
N LEU A 47 -9.08 -17.29 -10.81
CA LEU A 47 -8.65 -16.19 -9.93
C LEU A 47 -9.51 -16.04 -8.67
N ASN A 48 -10.82 -16.26 -8.78
CA ASN A 48 -11.81 -16.15 -7.71
C ASN A 48 -12.32 -17.53 -7.23
N ALA A 49 -11.51 -18.59 -7.38
CA ALA A 49 -11.81 -19.90 -6.81
C ALA A 49 -11.84 -19.82 -5.28
N TRP A 50 -12.99 -20.14 -4.67
CA TRP A 50 -13.10 -20.08 -3.20
C TRP A 50 -12.12 -21.00 -2.49
N ALA A 51 -11.79 -22.15 -3.07
CA ALA A 51 -10.76 -23.05 -2.52
C ALA A 51 -9.41 -22.32 -2.28
N THR A 52 -9.06 -21.38 -3.15
CA THR A 52 -7.83 -20.58 -3.05
C THR A 52 -7.99 -19.40 -2.09
N LEU A 53 -9.15 -18.74 -2.10
CA LEU A 53 -9.41 -17.56 -1.28
C LEU A 53 -9.74 -17.90 0.19
N ARG A 54 -10.25 -19.09 0.46
CA ARG A 54 -10.78 -19.49 1.76
C ARG A 54 -9.75 -19.38 2.88
N GLU A 55 -8.55 -19.90 2.67
CA GLU A 55 -7.47 -19.85 3.68
C GLU A 55 -6.96 -18.42 3.91
N GLU A 56 -6.90 -17.59 2.86
CA GLU A 56 -6.59 -16.18 2.98
C GLU A 56 -7.64 -15.46 3.84
N GLN A 57 -8.93 -15.68 3.55
CA GLN A 57 -10.03 -15.06 4.30
C GLN A 57 -10.13 -15.56 5.74
N ARG A 58 -9.81 -16.85 6.00
CA ARG A 58 -9.78 -17.43 7.34
C ARG A 58 -8.77 -16.75 8.26
N ARG A 59 -7.67 -16.24 7.70
CA ARG A 59 -6.63 -15.51 8.46
C ARG A 59 -7.01 -14.06 8.74
N ILE A 60 -7.87 -13.47 7.90
CA ILE A 60 -8.23 -12.04 7.97
C ILE A 60 -9.50 -11.83 8.81
N LEU A 61 -10.50 -12.70 8.66
CA LEU A 61 -11.83 -12.48 9.23
C LEU A 61 -11.98 -13.14 10.62
N PRO A 62 -12.73 -12.51 11.55
CA PRO A 62 -13.17 -13.17 12.78
C PRO A 62 -13.97 -14.45 12.48
N SER A 63 -13.90 -15.44 13.37
CA SER A 63 -14.48 -16.77 13.16
C SER A 63 -15.96 -16.78 12.78
N VAL A 64 -16.76 -15.89 13.39
CA VAL A 64 -18.20 -15.74 13.08
C VAL A 64 -18.40 -15.23 11.66
N LEU A 65 -17.67 -14.19 11.27
CA LEU A 65 -17.76 -13.59 9.95
C LEU A 65 -17.21 -14.53 8.88
N PHE A 66 -16.13 -15.25 9.17
CA PHE A 66 -15.59 -16.28 8.29
C PHE A 66 -16.65 -17.35 7.98
N ARG A 67 -17.35 -17.89 8.98
CA ARG A 67 -18.42 -18.88 8.74
C ARG A 67 -19.51 -18.37 7.82
N LEU A 68 -19.94 -17.11 8.02
CA LEU A 68 -20.92 -16.49 7.15
C LEU A 68 -20.40 -16.35 5.71
N VAL A 69 -19.19 -15.82 5.53
CA VAL A 69 -18.56 -15.64 4.22
C VAL A 69 -18.33 -16.98 3.53
N ASP A 70 -17.98 -18.02 4.28
CA ASP A 70 -17.76 -19.38 3.78
C ASP A 70 -19.05 -19.97 3.19
N VAL A 71 -20.18 -19.80 3.88
CA VAL A 71 -21.52 -20.20 3.38
C VAL A 71 -21.90 -19.38 2.15
N VAL A 72 -21.76 -18.05 2.21
CA VAL A 72 -22.07 -17.14 1.10
C VAL A 72 -21.23 -17.47 -0.14
N SER A 73 -19.98 -17.86 0.06
CA SER A 73 -19.05 -18.22 -0.99
C SER A 73 -19.31 -19.60 -1.58
N GLY A 74 -20.29 -20.35 -1.09
CA GLY A 74 -20.80 -21.53 -1.78
C GLY A 74 -21.31 -21.19 -3.18
N ARG A 75 -21.06 -22.05 -4.18
CA ARG A 75 -21.41 -21.78 -5.59
C ARG A 75 -22.89 -21.43 -5.78
N GLY A 76 -23.79 -22.16 -5.11
CA GLY A 76 -25.24 -21.92 -5.19
C GLY A 76 -25.66 -20.60 -4.55
N VAL A 77 -25.18 -20.32 -3.33
CA VAL A 77 -25.52 -19.09 -2.60
C VAL A 77 -24.97 -17.85 -3.30
N SER A 78 -23.71 -17.91 -3.74
CA SER A 78 -23.11 -16.81 -4.50
C SER A 78 -23.87 -16.51 -5.79
N LEU A 79 -24.26 -17.55 -6.54
CA LEU A 79 -25.07 -17.38 -7.75
C LEU A 79 -26.44 -16.79 -7.44
N ALA A 80 -27.12 -17.30 -6.42
CA ALA A 80 -28.43 -16.81 -6.00
C ALA A 80 -28.39 -15.32 -5.59
N LEU A 81 -27.38 -14.90 -4.82
CA LEU A 81 -27.19 -13.51 -4.43
C LEU A 81 -26.88 -12.62 -5.65
N THR A 82 -26.03 -13.08 -6.58
CA THR A 82 -25.76 -12.34 -7.82
C THR A 82 -27.04 -12.20 -8.67
N LEU A 83 -27.81 -13.27 -8.85
CA LEU A 83 -29.07 -13.22 -9.61
C LEU A 83 -30.12 -12.33 -8.94
N PHE A 84 -30.22 -12.39 -7.61
CA PHE A 84 -31.07 -11.49 -6.83
C PHE A 84 -30.72 -10.02 -7.09
N ARG A 85 -29.44 -9.66 -7.08
CA ARG A 85 -28.98 -8.31 -7.40
C ARG A 85 -29.42 -7.88 -8.80
N GLY A 86 -29.25 -8.76 -9.79
CA GLY A 86 -29.70 -8.50 -11.16
C GLY A 86 -31.21 -8.29 -11.26
N ALA A 87 -31.99 -9.17 -10.63
CA ALA A 87 -33.46 -9.07 -10.60
C ALA A 87 -33.94 -7.79 -9.89
N ALA A 88 -33.33 -7.44 -8.75
CA ALA A 88 -33.60 -6.21 -8.02
C ALA A 88 -33.36 -4.96 -8.89
N SER A 89 -32.20 -4.90 -9.56
CA SER A 89 -31.85 -3.79 -10.44
C SER A 89 -32.73 -3.71 -11.69
N ALA A 90 -33.10 -4.84 -12.30
CA ALA A 90 -34.05 -4.88 -13.41
C ALA A 90 -35.45 -4.39 -12.99
N ALA A 91 -35.94 -4.80 -11.81
CA ALA A 91 -37.23 -4.37 -11.28
C ALA A 91 -37.28 -2.85 -11.06
N VAL A 92 -36.21 -2.28 -10.50
CA VAL A 92 -36.07 -0.83 -10.28
C VAL A 92 -35.99 -0.05 -11.60
N LEU A 93 -35.23 -0.55 -12.58
CA LEU A 93 -35.13 0.06 -13.91
C LEU A 93 -36.45 0.04 -14.67
N SER A 94 -37.23 -1.04 -14.55
CA SER A 94 -38.55 -1.16 -15.19
C SER A 94 -39.55 -0.09 -14.72
N GLY A 95 -39.29 0.56 -13.59
CA GLY A 95 -40.20 1.53 -12.97
C GLY A 95 -41.43 0.89 -12.30
N ARG A 96 -41.60 -0.44 -12.41
CA ARG A 96 -42.70 -1.19 -11.77
C ARG A 96 -42.57 -1.22 -10.26
N VAL A 97 -41.35 -1.13 -9.73
CA VAL A 97 -41.07 -1.06 -8.30
C VAL A 97 -40.36 0.26 -8.00
N SER A 98 -40.93 1.06 -7.10
CA SER A 98 -40.40 2.36 -6.72
C SER A 98 -40.64 2.63 -5.23
N GLY A 99 -40.22 3.81 -4.74
CA GLY A 99 -40.41 4.19 -3.34
C GLY A 99 -39.76 3.20 -2.38
N ARG A 100 -40.47 2.83 -1.32
CA ARG A 100 -39.93 1.96 -0.25
C ARG A 100 -39.56 0.56 -0.72
N ALA A 101 -40.39 -0.05 -1.58
CA ALA A 101 -40.12 -1.38 -2.11
C ALA A 101 -38.87 -1.38 -3.01
N GLY A 102 -38.72 -0.38 -3.87
CA GLY A 102 -37.51 -0.22 -4.69
C GLY A 102 -36.27 0.02 -3.82
N GLY A 103 -36.43 0.82 -2.76
CA GLY A 103 -35.39 1.05 -1.76
C GLY A 103 -34.92 -0.21 -1.04
N ALA A 104 -35.86 -1.06 -0.61
CA ALA A 104 -35.55 -2.32 0.04
C ALA A 104 -34.79 -3.28 -0.90
N LEU A 105 -35.17 -3.35 -2.18
CA LEU A 105 -34.45 -4.14 -3.19
C LEU A 105 -33.03 -3.64 -3.43
N GLN A 106 -32.83 -2.32 -3.56
CA GLN A 106 -31.51 -1.70 -3.71
C GLN A 106 -30.63 -1.93 -2.47
N LEU A 107 -31.21 -1.79 -1.27
CA LEU A 107 -30.52 -2.06 -0.01
C LEU A 107 -30.10 -3.53 0.11
N GLY A 108 -31.00 -4.45 -0.22
CA GLY A 108 -30.68 -5.88 -0.30
C GLY A 108 -29.57 -6.16 -1.31
N SER A 109 -29.58 -5.49 -2.47
CA SER A 109 -28.55 -5.63 -3.49
C SER A 109 -27.17 -5.17 -2.99
N ALA A 110 -27.12 -4.05 -2.26
CA ALA A 110 -25.91 -3.55 -1.63
C ALA A 110 -25.37 -4.53 -0.56
N ILE A 111 -26.24 -5.05 0.30
CA ILE A 111 -25.86 -6.04 1.32
C ILE A 111 -25.33 -7.32 0.66
N ALA A 112 -25.98 -7.78 -0.41
CA ALA A 112 -25.51 -8.94 -1.18
C ALA A 112 -24.11 -8.69 -1.78
N GLN A 113 -23.82 -7.49 -2.31
CA GLN A 113 -22.47 -7.14 -2.77
C GLN A 113 -21.43 -7.14 -1.64
N MET A 114 -21.79 -6.65 -0.45
CA MET A 114 -20.88 -6.68 0.71
C MET A 114 -20.53 -8.12 1.11
N LEU A 115 -21.53 -9.02 1.11
CA LEU A 115 -21.34 -10.43 1.42
C LEU A 115 -20.53 -11.17 0.35
N LEU A 116 -20.71 -10.80 -0.93
CA LEU A 116 -19.97 -11.38 -2.07
C LEU A 116 -18.54 -10.85 -2.19
N GLY A 117 -18.23 -9.69 -1.61
CA GLY A 117 -16.95 -8.99 -1.73
C GLY A 117 -15.71 -9.87 -1.52
N PRO A 118 -15.63 -10.70 -0.45
CA PRO A 118 -14.49 -11.59 -0.24
C PRO A 118 -14.25 -12.59 -1.38
N ARG A 119 -15.32 -13.02 -2.06
CA ARG A 119 -15.24 -13.96 -3.19
C ARG A 119 -14.90 -13.27 -4.50
N THR A 120 -15.37 -12.05 -4.71
CA THR A 120 -15.17 -11.30 -5.97
C THR A 120 -13.99 -10.33 -5.90
N ARG A 121 -13.12 -10.46 -4.91
CA ARG A 121 -12.04 -9.51 -4.61
C ARG A 121 -11.03 -9.37 -5.76
N ARG A 122 -10.72 -10.45 -6.48
CA ARG A 122 -9.76 -10.39 -7.60
C ARG A 122 -10.52 -9.93 -8.84
N GLY A 123 -10.17 -8.76 -9.38
CA GLY A 123 -10.89 -8.14 -10.49
C GLY A 123 -12.02 -7.18 -10.07
N SER A 124 -12.23 -6.99 -8.75
CA SER A 124 -13.02 -5.86 -8.27
C SER A 124 -12.23 -4.56 -8.37
N ASP A 125 -12.91 -3.45 -8.61
CA ASP A 125 -12.30 -2.14 -8.80
C ASP A 125 -13.12 -1.02 -8.14
N GLY A 126 -12.78 0.24 -8.44
CA GLY A 126 -13.48 1.41 -7.89
C GLY A 126 -14.97 1.50 -8.25
N SER A 127 -15.40 0.90 -9.38
CA SER A 127 -16.80 0.89 -9.80
C SER A 127 -17.66 0.03 -8.86
N ASP A 128 -17.13 -1.08 -8.33
CA ASP A 128 -17.84 -1.93 -7.36
C ASP A 128 -18.08 -1.17 -6.05
N GLN A 129 -17.11 -0.37 -5.61
CA GLN A 129 -17.25 0.47 -4.43
C GLN A 129 -18.23 1.63 -4.67
N ALA A 130 -18.13 2.32 -5.80
CA ALA A 130 -19.01 3.43 -6.16
C ALA A 130 -20.49 2.99 -6.29
N VAL A 131 -20.74 1.85 -6.93
CA VAL A 131 -22.10 1.31 -7.06
C VAL A 131 -22.63 0.80 -5.73
N MET A 132 -21.80 0.15 -4.90
CA MET A 132 -22.19 -0.28 -3.55
C MET A 132 -22.59 0.91 -2.68
N GLN A 133 -21.79 1.98 -2.65
CA GLN A 133 -22.12 3.19 -1.88
C GLN A 133 -23.42 3.83 -2.40
N THR A 134 -23.57 3.95 -3.71
CA THR A 134 -24.77 4.53 -4.32
C THR A 134 -26.03 3.71 -4.00
N THR A 135 -26.00 2.39 -4.23
CA THR A 135 -27.14 1.50 -3.98
C THR A 135 -27.51 1.43 -2.50
N LEU A 136 -26.52 1.42 -1.60
CA LEU A 136 -26.73 1.48 -0.16
C LEU A 136 -27.41 2.80 0.27
N ALA A 137 -26.85 3.95 -0.14
CA ALA A 137 -27.34 5.25 0.27
C ALA A 137 -28.73 5.55 -0.31
N VAL A 138 -28.92 5.34 -1.61
CA VAL A 138 -30.21 5.54 -2.29
C VAL A 138 -31.24 4.53 -1.78
N GLY A 139 -30.85 3.26 -1.61
CA GLY A 139 -31.71 2.21 -1.08
C GLY A 139 -32.23 2.54 0.32
N ALA A 140 -31.34 2.94 1.23
CA ALA A 140 -31.71 3.37 2.57
C ALA A 140 -32.62 4.61 2.55
N ALA A 141 -32.30 5.63 1.75
CA ALA A 141 -33.13 6.82 1.62
C ALA A 141 -34.56 6.50 1.17
N ARG A 142 -34.68 5.62 0.16
CA ARG A 142 -35.96 5.16 -0.40
C ARG A 142 -36.75 4.30 0.58
N ALA A 143 -36.10 3.38 1.30
CA ALA A 143 -36.73 2.53 2.31
C ALA A 143 -37.27 3.34 3.50
N ILE A 144 -36.50 4.34 3.97
CA ILE A 144 -36.93 5.27 5.02
C ILE A 144 -38.04 6.21 4.51
N GLY A 145 -37.97 6.63 3.25
CA GLY A 145 -39.05 7.36 2.58
C GLY A 145 -39.28 8.79 3.09
N THR A 146 -38.30 9.40 3.76
CA THR A 146 -38.40 10.79 4.23
C THR A 146 -37.49 11.73 3.42
N PRO A 147 -37.87 13.02 3.23
CA PRO A 147 -37.01 14.01 2.58
C PRO A 147 -35.63 14.15 3.24
N ARG A 148 -35.59 14.04 4.58
CA ARG A 148 -34.35 14.14 5.36
C ARG A 148 -33.41 12.98 5.09
N ALA A 149 -33.91 11.75 5.00
CA ALA A 149 -33.08 10.58 4.68
C ALA A 149 -32.47 10.68 3.28
N ALA A 150 -33.25 11.17 2.31
CA ALA A 150 -32.76 11.44 0.96
C ALA A 150 -31.67 12.52 0.93
N ASP A 151 -31.85 13.62 1.67
CA ASP A 151 -30.85 14.69 1.75
C ASP A 151 -29.56 14.22 2.43
N ILE A 152 -29.64 13.39 3.47
CA ILE A 152 -28.48 12.75 4.10
C ILE A 152 -27.74 11.82 3.13
N ALA A 153 -28.47 10.94 2.43
CA ALA A 153 -27.88 10.00 1.47
C ALA A 153 -27.17 10.72 0.32
N LEU A 154 -27.80 11.75 -0.26
CA LEU A 154 -27.19 12.54 -1.32
C LEU A 154 -26.00 13.36 -0.80
N SER A 155 -26.07 13.90 0.42
CA SER A 155 -24.93 14.58 1.06
C SER A 155 -23.75 13.62 1.27
N HIS A 156 -24.02 12.39 1.72
CA HIS A 156 -23.01 11.35 1.85
C HIS A 156 -22.33 11.04 0.50
N LEU A 157 -23.10 10.80 -0.57
CA LEU A 157 -22.54 10.50 -1.89
C LEU A 157 -21.73 11.66 -2.48
N ALA A 158 -22.19 12.90 -2.29
CA ALA A 158 -21.46 14.08 -2.73
C ALA A 158 -20.13 14.24 -1.97
N LEU A 159 -20.14 14.07 -0.65
CA LEU A 159 -18.93 14.12 0.17
C LEU A 159 -17.95 12.99 -0.15
N GLN A 160 -18.44 11.76 -0.30
CA GLN A 160 -17.62 10.61 -0.68
C GLN A 160 -17.00 10.83 -2.06
N SER A 161 -17.74 11.40 -3.01
CA SER A 161 -17.20 11.76 -4.33
C SER A 161 -16.05 12.75 -4.17
N THR A 162 -16.28 13.85 -3.45
CA THR A 162 -15.27 14.90 -3.22
C THR A 162 -14.03 14.37 -2.49
N LEU A 163 -14.19 13.46 -1.54
CA LEU A 163 -13.08 12.80 -0.86
C LEU A 163 -12.32 11.84 -1.78
N ALA A 164 -13.02 11.07 -2.62
CA ALA A 164 -12.41 10.12 -3.53
C ALA A 164 -11.47 10.83 -4.53
N TYR A 165 -11.91 11.93 -5.16
CA TYR A 165 -11.05 12.69 -6.07
C TYR A 165 -9.86 13.33 -5.37
N GLN A 166 -10.06 13.95 -4.19
CA GLN A 166 -8.95 14.54 -3.43
C GLN A 166 -7.93 13.49 -3.01
N ALA A 167 -8.37 12.36 -2.45
CA ALA A 167 -7.49 11.27 -2.05
C ALA A 167 -6.74 10.70 -3.26
N SER A 168 -7.43 10.52 -4.38
CA SER A 168 -6.86 10.04 -5.65
C SER A 168 -5.79 10.99 -6.20
N GLY A 169 -6.02 12.31 -6.18
CA GLY A 169 -5.06 13.31 -6.66
C GLY A 169 -3.86 13.45 -5.72
N TRP A 170 -4.10 13.62 -4.42
CA TRP A 170 -3.03 13.78 -3.44
C TRP A 170 -2.15 12.56 -3.28
N ALA A 171 -2.69 11.35 -3.46
CA ALA A 171 -1.88 10.13 -3.47
C ALA A 171 -0.94 10.04 -4.68
N LYS A 172 -1.25 10.73 -5.79
CA LYS A 172 -0.44 10.71 -7.02
C LYS A 172 0.61 11.82 -7.08
N LEU A 173 0.34 12.98 -6.48
CA LEU A 173 1.27 14.14 -6.42
C LEU A 173 2.74 13.80 -6.10
N PRO A 174 3.05 12.87 -5.17
CA PRO A 174 4.43 12.60 -4.77
C PRO A 174 5.25 11.89 -5.84
N ASN A 175 4.59 11.15 -6.74
CA ASN A 175 5.25 10.33 -7.74
C ASN A 175 5.51 11.15 -9.02
N PRO A 176 6.79 11.44 -9.35
CA PRO A 176 7.16 12.27 -10.50
C PRO A 176 6.78 11.65 -11.86
N ASP A 177 6.47 10.36 -11.92
CA ASP A 177 6.00 9.73 -13.14
C ASP A 177 4.63 10.24 -13.59
N TRP A 178 3.78 10.69 -12.65
CA TRP A 178 2.52 11.36 -13.00
C TRP A 178 2.77 12.74 -13.59
N GLU A 179 3.74 13.48 -13.05
CA GLU A 179 4.04 14.82 -13.56
C GLU A 179 4.69 14.77 -14.96
N SER A 180 5.55 13.79 -15.19
CA SER A 180 6.23 13.59 -16.48
C SER A 180 5.35 12.91 -17.54
N GLY A 181 4.23 12.29 -17.14
CA GLY A 181 3.33 11.53 -18.01
C GLY A 181 3.72 10.06 -18.18
N LYS A 182 4.86 9.62 -17.62
CA LYS A 182 5.34 8.23 -17.67
C LYS A 182 4.36 7.26 -17.01
N ALA A 183 3.71 7.65 -15.92
CA ALA A 183 2.74 6.80 -15.22
C ALA A 183 1.55 6.46 -16.12
N LEU A 184 0.94 7.46 -16.76
CA LEU A 184 -0.19 7.26 -17.68
C LEU A 184 0.20 6.37 -18.87
N THR A 185 1.35 6.64 -19.50
CA THR A 185 1.87 5.80 -20.59
C THR A 185 2.16 4.37 -20.10
N GLY A 186 2.67 4.23 -18.86
CA GLY A 186 2.92 2.95 -18.21
C GLY A 186 1.64 2.14 -18.00
N VAL A 187 0.56 2.77 -17.54
CA VAL A 187 -0.76 2.12 -17.40
C VAL A 187 -1.27 1.63 -18.75
N MET A 188 -1.18 2.46 -19.80
CA MET A 188 -1.59 2.08 -21.16
C MET A 188 -0.76 0.93 -21.76
N ARG A 189 0.45 0.67 -21.23
CA ARG A 189 1.31 -0.46 -21.63
C ARG A 189 0.88 -1.79 -21.02
N THR A 190 0.06 -1.79 -19.96
CA THR A 190 -0.27 -3.01 -19.21
C THR A 190 -1.18 -3.94 -20.01
N ARG A 191 -1.12 -5.25 -19.71
CA ARG A 191 -2.03 -6.24 -20.31
C ARG A 191 -3.46 -6.19 -19.75
N ALA A 192 -3.60 -5.76 -18.49
CA ALA A 192 -4.87 -5.81 -17.78
C ALA A 192 -5.79 -4.62 -18.11
N TYR A 193 -5.22 -3.42 -18.27
CA TYR A 193 -6.00 -2.18 -18.42
C TYR A 193 -5.48 -1.27 -19.53
N GLY A 194 -4.46 -1.70 -20.27
CA GLY A 194 -3.83 -0.89 -21.30
C GLY A 194 -4.47 -1.06 -22.67
N ASP A 195 -4.33 -0.03 -23.50
CA ASP A 195 -4.65 -0.08 -24.93
C ASP A 195 -3.40 0.16 -25.76
N ARG A 196 -3.13 -0.75 -26.70
CA ARG A 196 -1.88 -0.72 -27.49
C ARG A 196 -1.82 0.47 -28.46
N GLY A 197 -2.96 0.97 -28.94
CA GLY A 197 -3.04 2.13 -29.82
C GLY A 197 -2.75 3.42 -29.04
N ILE A 198 -3.41 3.59 -27.90
CA ILE A 198 -3.23 4.73 -27.01
C ILE A 198 -1.81 4.75 -26.46
N TRP A 199 -1.27 3.59 -26.05
CA TRP A 199 0.13 3.49 -25.63
C TRP A 199 1.09 3.98 -26.72
N ARG A 200 0.93 3.52 -27.97
CA ARG A 200 1.77 3.98 -29.10
C ARG A 200 1.66 5.49 -29.31
N MET A 201 0.45 6.04 -29.26
CA MET A 201 0.21 7.48 -29.39
C MET A 201 0.90 8.27 -28.27
N LEU A 202 0.70 7.88 -27.01
CA LEU A 202 1.29 8.57 -25.86
C LEU A 202 2.82 8.42 -25.80
N HIS A 203 3.34 7.28 -26.26
CA HIS A 203 4.77 7.04 -26.37
C HIS A 203 5.40 7.89 -27.48
N ALA A 204 4.76 7.98 -28.64
CA ALA A 204 5.20 8.81 -29.76
C ALA A 204 5.06 10.32 -29.47
N HIS A 205 4.11 10.71 -28.62
CA HIS A 205 3.84 12.11 -28.29
C HIS A 205 3.90 12.36 -26.77
N PRO A 206 5.11 12.41 -26.15
CA PRO A 206 5.27 12.60 -24.71
C PRO A 206 4.66 13.88 -24.16
N GLY A 207 4.58 14.93 -24.98
CA GLY A 207 3.91 16.19 -24.62
C GLY A 207 2.41 16.01 -24.34
N LEU A 208 1.73 15.18 -25.15
CA LEU A 208 0.33 14.83 -24.95
C LEU A 208 0.15 14.01 -23.66
N ALA A 209 1.01 13.01 -23.43
CA ALA A 209 0.98 12.22 -22.20
C ALA A 209 1.14 13.09 -20.95
N ARG A 210 2.07 14.04 -20.99
CA ARG A 210 2.30 15.01 -19.90
C ARG A 210 1.09 15.91 -19.70
N MET A 211 0.52 16.46 -20.77
CA MET A 211 -0.66 17.33 -20.71
C MET A 211 -1.85 16.59 -20.09
N LEU A 212 -2.17 15.39 -20.56
CA LEU A 212 -3.28 14.59 -20.05
C LEU A 212 -3.08 14.19 -18.59
N SER A 213 -1.86 13.77 -18.24
CA SER A 213 -1.53 13.36 -16.87
C SER A 213 -1.60 14.52 -15.89
N ARG A 214 -1.03 15.69 -16.25
CA ARG A 214 -1.11 16.92 -15.44
C ARG A 214 -2.53 17.46 -15.36
N GLY A 215 -3.30 17.39 -16.45
CA GLY A 215 -4.70 17.82 -16.49
C GLY A 215 -5.56 16.98 -15.55
N MET A 216 -5.44 15.65 -15.61
CA MET A 216 -6.10 14.72 -14.70
C MET A 216 -5.73 15.03 -13.24
N LEU A 217 -4.43 15.12 -12.94
CA LEU A 217 -3.94 15.37 -11.57
C LEU A 217 -4.43 16.73 -11.03
N GLY A 218 -4.36 17.78 -11.85
CA GLY A 218 -4.85 19.11 -11.50
C GLY A 218 -6.35 19.11 -11.20
N PHE A 219 -7.14 18.44 -12.05
CA PHE A 219 -8.58 18.28 -11.83
C PHE A 219 -8.90 17.49 -10.55
N GLU A 220 -8.24 16.35 -10.30
CA GLU A 220 -8.46 15.53 -9.09
C GLU A 220 -8.18 16.33 -7.82
N CYS A 221 -7.05 17.05 -7.78
CA CYS A 221 -6.67 17.91 -6.67
C CYS A 221 -7.61 19.11 -6.50
N ALA A 222 -8.08 19.71 -7.59
CA ALA A 222 -8.96 20.86 -7.58
C ALA A 222 -10.45 20.51 -7.40
N PHE A 223 -10.82 19.22 -7.35
CA PHE A 223 -12.22 18.82 -7.25
C PHE A 223 -12.93 19.39 -6.01
N ALA A 224 -12.18 19.68 -4.93
CA ALA A 224 -12.71 20.35 -3.74
C ALA A 224 -13.32 21.75 -4.01
N LEU A 225 -13.02 22.38 -5.15
CA LEU A 225 -13.62 23.67 -5.54
C LEU A 225 -15.15 23.60 -5.68
N VAL A 226 -15.74 22.40 -5.84
CA VAL A 226 -17.21 22.22 -5.77
C VAL A 226 -17.79 22.71 -4.44
N LEU A 227 -17.00 22.69 -3.35
CA LEU A 227 -17.40 23.19 -2.03
C LEU A 227 -17.62 24.70 -1.98
N LEU A 228 -17.18 25.46 -3.00
CA LEU A 228 -17.46 26.89 -3.14
C LEU A 228 -18.94 27.18 -3.43
N ARG A 229 -19.75 26.14 -3.67
CA ARG A 229 -21.19 26.23 -3.97
C ARG A 229 -21.50 27.16 -5.14
N CYS A 230 -20.59 27.18 -6.12
CA CYS A 230 -20.71 27.96 -7.34
C CYS A 230 -21.25 27.05 -8.44
N ALA A 231 -22.50 27.23 -8.85
CA ALA A 231 -23.20 26.29 -9.73
C ALA A 231 -22.43 25.97 -11.03
N PRO A 232 -21.85 26.95 -11.77
CA PRO A 232 -21.05 26.66 -12.95
C PRO A 232 -19.80 25.82 -12.64
N VAL A 233 -19.10 26.12 -11.55
CA VAL A 233 -17.91 25.36 -11.11
C VAL A 233 -18.31 23.94 -10.73
N THR A 234 -19.37 23.79 -9.94
CA THR A 234 -19.87 22.47 -9.52
C THR A 234 -20.23 21.60 -10.72
N TRP A 235 -20.95 22.15 -11.69
CA TRP A 235 -21.32 21.42 -12.91
C TRP A 235 -20.11 21.10 -13.78
N LEU A 236 -19.19 22.06 -13.98
CA LEU A 236 -17.97 21.83 -14.76
C LEU A 236 -17.17 20.66 -14.20
N PHE A 237 -16.85 20.67 -12.90
CA PHE A 237 -16.10 19.58 -12.27
C PHE A 237 -16.86 18.26 -12.28
N THR A 238 -18.18 18.27 -12.08
CA THR A 238 -19.01 17.06 -12.15
C THR A 238 -19.00 16.44 -13.56
N LEU A 239 -19.09 17.28 -14.61
CA LEU A 239 -19.09 16.82 -15.99
C LEU A 239 -17.70 16.34 -16.44
N ILE A 240 -16.63 17.03 -16.04
CA ILE A 240 -15.26 16.56 -16.26
C ILE A 240 -15.06 15.20 -15.60
N ALA A 241 -15.50 15.03 -14.35
CA ALA A 241 -15.40 13.78 -13.61
C ALA A 241 -16.16 12.63 -14.31
N ALA A 242 -17.40 12.88 -14.71
CA ALA A 242 -18.21 11.90 -15.42
C ALA A 242 -17.56 11.54 -16.77
N GLY A 243 -17.12 12.54 -17.55
CA GLY A 243 -16.43 12.33 -18.82
C GLY A 243 -15.11 11.58 -18.68
N PHE A 244 -14.34 11.86 -17.63
CA PHE A 244 -13.12 11.13 -17.29
C PHE A 244 -13.42 9.63 -17.08
N HIS A 245 -14.46 9.28 -16.32
CA HIS A 245 -14.82 7.88 -16.11
C HIS A 245 -15.39 7.20 -17.35
N VAL A 246 -16.09 7.93 -18.23
CA VAL A 246 -16.48 7.41 -19.54
C VAL A 246 -15.23 7.13 -20.39
N ALA A 247 -14.26 8.05 -20.42
CA ALA A 247 -13.01 7.87 -21.15
C ALA A 247 -12.22 6.67 -20.60
N VAL A 248 -12.04 6.55 -19.29
CA VAL A 248 -11.41 5.40 -18.64
C VAL A 248 -12.14 4.10 -18.98
N GLY A 249 -13.47 4.10 -18.90
CA GLY A 249 -14.28 2.92 -19.25
C GLY A 249 -14.07 2.47 -20.70
N ALA A 250 -14.02 3.43 -21.63
CA ALA A 250 -13.83 3.17 -23.05
C ALA A 250 -12.39 2.74 -23.40
N THR A 251 -11.39 3.34 -22.78
CA THR A 251 -9.97 3.10 -23.12
C THR A 251 -9.36 1.93 -22.37
N MET A 252 -9.83 1.63 -21.16
CA MET A 252 -9.25 0.59 -20.29
C MET A 252 -10.11 -0.68 -20.22
N GLY A 253 -11.19 -0.76 -21.01
CA GLY A 253 -12.12 -1.89 -21.00
C GLY A 253 -12.95 -2.01 -19.72
N LEU A 254 -13.07 -0.91 -18.95
CA LEU A 254 -13.74 -0.88 -17.65
C LEU A 254 -15.20 -0.44 -17.79
N GLY A 255 -16.03 -1.24 -18.46
CA GLY A 255 -17.41 -0.86 -18.82
C GLY A 255 -18.28 -0.40 -17.65
N ARG A 256 -18.09 -0.96 -16.45
CA ARG A 256 -18.81 -0.54 -15.23
C ARG A 256 -18.56 0.92 -14.84
N PHE A 257 -17.38 1.48 -15.14
CA PHE A 257 -17.02 2.87 -14.76
C PHE A 257 -17.95 3.90 -15.39
N VAL A 258 -18.43 3.62 -16.60
CA VAL A 258 -19.28 4.50 -17.41
C VAL A 258 -20.56 4.88 -16.67
N THR A 259 -21.08 4.02 -15.80
CA THR A 259 -22.33 4.27 -15.07
C THR A 259 -22.14 4.36 -13.56
N ALA A 260 -21.17 3.64 -12.99
CA ALA A 260 -20.96 3.60 -11.54
C ALA A 260 -20.62 4.96 -10.94
N PHE A 261 -19.65 5.66 -11.54
CA PHE A 261 -19.20 6.97 -11.04
C PHE A 261 -20.23 8.07 -11.33
N PRO A 262 -20.82 8.18 -12.54
CA PRO A 262 -21.92 9.11 -12.76
C PRO A 262 -23.12 8.93 -11.82
N ALA A 263 -23.44 7.68 -11.44
CA ALA A 263 -24.50 7.41 -10.46
C ALA A 263 -24.24 8.06 -9.10
N MET A 264 -22.97 8.11 -8.69
CA MET A 264 -22.53 8.71 -7.43
C MET A 264 -22.37 10.24 -7.56
N LEU A 265 -21.76 10.68 -8.67
CA LEU A 265 -21.44 12.07 -8.98
C LEU A 265 -22.67 12.98 -9.11
N ILE A 266 -23.83 12.47 -9.53
CA ILE A 266 -25.04 13.30 -9.67
C ILE A 266 -25.48 13.96 -8.36
N ALA A 267 -25.05 13.42 -7.22
CA ALA A 267 -25.29 14.02 -5.91
C ALA A 267 -24.49 15.33 -5.71
N VAL A 268 -23.35 15.51 -6.38
CA VAL A 268 -22.48 16.70 -6.26
C VAL A 268 -23.22 17.99 -6.68
N PRO A 269 -23.80 18.11 -7.89
CA PRO A 269 -24.57 19.28 -8.28
C PRO A 269 -25.88 19.43 -7.47
N TYR A 270 -26.44 18.35 -6.95
CA TYR A 270 -27.58 18.43 -6.03
C TYR A 270 -27.23 19.13 -4.71
N VAL A 271 -26.10 18.76 -4.11
CA VAL A 271 -25.66 19.27 -2.80
C VAL A 271 -24.97 20.62 -2.91
N PHE A 272 -24.10 20.79 -3.91
CA PHE A 272 -23.22 21.97 -4.05
C PHE A 272 -23.59 22.88 -5.23
N GLY A 273 -24.62 22.56 -6.02
CA GLY A 273 -25.01 23.35 -7.20
C GLY A 273 -25.96 24.52 -6.91
N SER A 274 -26.39 24.73 -5.67
CA SER A 274 -27.24 25.89 -5.32
C SER A 274 -26.92 26.47 -3.95
N ARG A 275 -26.95 27.80 -3.83
CA ARG A 275 -26.72 28.54 -2.57
C ARG A 275 -27.95 28.58 -1.62
N ARG A 276 -29.07 27.95 -1.99
CA ARG A 276 -30.41 28.26 -1.43
C ARG A 276 -30.96 27.28 -0.38
N ARG A 277 -30.16 26.41 0.25
CA ARG A 277 -30.70 25.42 1.22
C ARG A 277 -30.24 25.71 2.64
N SER A 278 -31.17 26.05 3.53
CA SER A 278 -30.94 26.58 4.89
C SER A 278 -30.29 25.59 5.87
N ALA A 279 -29.79 26.11 7.01
CA ALA A 279 -29.39 25.54 8.32
C ALA A 279 -28.70 24.15 8.39
N GLN A 280 -29.19 23.14 7.67
CA GLN A 280 -28.44 21.92 7.29
C GLN A 280 -27.15 22.24 6.51
N ASP A 281 -27.05 23.45 5.95
CA ASP A 281 -25.88 23.98 5.22
C ASP A 281 -24.60 24.11 6.08
N ARG A 282 -24.68 24.15 7.42
CA ARG A 282 -23.50 24.16 8.31
C ARG A 282 -23.09 22.77 8.79
N SER A 283 -24.02 21.81 8.85
CA SER A 283 -23.72 20.47 9.37
C SER A 283 -22.87 19.67 8.41
N VAL A 284 -22.92 19.89 7.10
CA VAL A 284 -22.11 19.14 6.12
C VAL A 284 -20.61 19.46 6.27
N PRO A 285 -20.16 20.72 6.28
CA PRO A 285 -18.77 21.05 6.63
C PRO A 285 -18.37 20.63 8.04
N LEU A 286 -19.26 20.75 9.03
CA LEU A 286 -19.00 20.30 10.41
C LEU A 286 -18.91 18.78 10.54
N LEU A 287 -19.69 18.02 9.77
CA LEU A 287 -19.62 16.55 9.70
C LEU A 287 -18.36 16.12 8.97
N LEU A 288 -17.97 16.83 7.92
CA LEU A 288 -16.70 16.60 7.22
C LEU A 288 -15.51 16.88 8.16
N ALA A 289 -15.50 18.06 8.80
CA ALA A 289 -14.49 18.41 9.80
C ALA A 289 -14.49 17.45 10.99
N GLY A 290 -15.67 17.04 11.46
CA GLY A 290 -15.84 16.06 12.53
C GLY A 290 -15.35 14.66 12.15
N THR A 291 -15.57 14.23 10.90
CA THR A 291 -15.08 12.93 10.40
C THR A 291 -13.56 12.94 10.23
N ILE A 292 -13.01 14.02 9.68
CA ILE A 292 -11.55 14.22 9.59
C ILE A 292 -10.95 14.27 11.00
N ALA A 293 -11.52 15.06 11.91
CA ALA A 293 -11.06 15.16 13.29
C ALA A 293 -11.12 13.81 14.02
N ALA A 294 -12.22 13.07 13.89
CA ALA A 294 -12.36 11.73 14.47
C ALA A 294 -11.32 10.75 13.88
N GLY A 295 -11.07 10.80 12.57
CA GLY A 295 -10.03 10.02 11.90
C GLY A 295 -8.63 10.34 12.43
N VAL A 296 -8.29 11.63 12.54
CA VAL A 296 -7.03 12.13 13.11
C VAL A 296 -6.88 11.73 14.58
N THR A 297 -7.91 11.88 15.40
CA THR A 297 -7.88 11.50 16.82
C THR A 297 -7.72 9.99 16.98
N ALA A 298 -8.47 9.18 16.23
CA ALA A 298 -8.32 7.73 16.24
C ALA A 298 -6.92 7.30 15.77
N GLY A 299 -6.38 7.97 14.75
CA GLY A 299 -5.01 7.78 14.27
C GLY A 299 -3.95 8.16 15.29
N ALA A 300 -4.10 9.29 15.98
CA ALA A 300 -3.20 9.71 17.04
C ALA A 300 -3.21 8.74 18.23
N VAL A 301 -4.40 8.25 18.63
CA VAL A 301 -4.53 7.25 19.70
C VAL A 301 -3.93 5.91 19.28
N SER A 302 -4.22 5.44 18.07
CA SER A 302 -3.64 4.19 17.53
C SER A 302 -2.12 4.30 17.45
N ALA A 303 -1.61 5.38 16.85
CA ALA A 303 -0.18 5.67 16.76
C ALA A 303 0.47 5.73 18.15
N GLY A 304 -0.15 6.38 19.13
CA GLY A 304 0.36 6.46 20.49
C GLY A 304 0.40 5.10 21.21
N ARG A 305 -0.56 4.20 20.94
CA ARG A 305 -0.53 2.82 21.46
C ARG A 305 0.59 1.99 20.82
N HIS A 306 0.75 2.07 19.50
CA HIS A 306 1.83 1.38 18.79
C HIS A 306 3.20 1.93 19.19
N GLU A 307 3.33 3.25 19.35
CA GLU A 307 4.55 3.90 19.83
C GLU A 307 4.96 3.41 21.22
N ARG A 308 4.01 3.29 22.16
CA ARG A 308 4.28 2.76 23.51
C ARG A 308 4.78 1.33 23.44
N ARG A 309 4.08 0.45 22.71
CA ARG A 309 4.51 -0.95 22.54
C ARG A 309 5.89 -1.06 21.90
N TRP A 310 6.14 -0.30 20.85
CA TRP A 310 7.43 -0.27 20.18
C TRP A 310 8.56 0.18 21.13
N ARG A 311 8.33 1.22 21.96
CA ARG A 311 9.30 1.68 22.96
C ARG A 311 9.52 0.68 24.10
N ASP A 312 8.43 0.09 24.59
CA ASP A 312 8.46 -0.95 25.62
C ASP A 312 9.18 -2.21 25.11
N GLU A 313 9.24 -2.43 23.80
CA GLU A 313 10.00 -3.53 23.21
C GLU A 313 11.46 -3.18 22.94
N GLN A 314 11.78 -1.93 22.56
CA GLN A 314 13.18 -1.49 22.49
C GLN A 314 13.88 -1.49 23.86
N SER A 315 13.13 -1.42 24.96
CA SER A 315 13.70 -1.61 26.30
C SER A 315 13.98 -3.08 26.63
N LEU A 316 13.44 -4.03 25.87
CA LEU A 316 13.69 -5.47 26.01
C LEU A 316 14.90 -5.97 25.20
N LEU A 317 15.57 -5.09 24.44
CA LEU A 317 16.83 -5.44 23.78
C LEU A 317 17.88 -5.84 24.85
N GLU A 318 18.46 -7.03 24.66
CA GLU A 318 19.23 -7.74 25.69
C GLU A 318 20.49 -7.00 26.14
N ARG A 319 21.11 -6.19 25.26
CA ARG A 319 22.35 -5.48 25.57
C ARG A 319 22.41 -4.10 24.93
N ARG A 320 22.94 -3.15 25.70
CA ARG A 320 23.36 -1.82 25.24
C ARG A 320 24.84 -1.66 25.58
N LEU A 321 25.66 -1.34 24.58
CA LEU A 321 27.04 -0.99 24.79
C LEU A 321 27.23 0.48 24.46
N THR A 322 27.81 1.22 25.39
CA THR A 322 28.21 2.61 25.17
C THR A 322 29.71 2.62 24.97
N ALA A 323 30.16 2.93 23.75
CA ALA A 323 31.56 3.10 23.39
C ALA A 323 31.73 4.48 22.75
N ALA A 324 32.76 5.23 23.16
CA ALA A 324 33.08 6.55 22.61
C ALA A 324 31.90 7.56 22.54
N GLY A 325 30.94 7.49 23.48
CA GLY A 325 29.76 8.37 23.51
C GLY A 325 28.58 7.89 22.65
N THR A 326 28.71 6.76 21.98
CA THR A 326 27.68 6.15 21.15
C THR A 326 27.09 4.91 21.82
N THR A 327 25.75 4.83 21.91
CA THR A 327 25.06 3.65 22.45
C THR A 327 24.54 2.76 21.32
N ILE A 328 25.09 1.55 21.21
CA ILE A 328 24.64 0.50 20.29
C ILE A 328 23.74 -0.48 21.05
N SER A 329 22.54 -0.69 20.54
CA SER A 329 21.55 -1.64 21.04
C SER A 329 21.49 -2.86 20.12
N PHE A 330 21.58 -4.06 20.70
CA PHE A 330 21.57 -5.32 19.95
C PHE A 330 20.98 -6.47 20.78
N SER A 331 20.62 -7.56 20.10
CA SER A 331 20.36 -8.86 20.72
C SER A 331 21.48 -9.84 20.40
N GLU A 332 21.70 -10.83 21.26
CA GLU A 332 22.84 -11.73 21.14
C GLU A 332 22.43 -13.19 21.32
N ARG A 333 22.88 -14.05 20.41
CA ARG A 333 22.75 -15.51 20.53
C ARG A 333 24.14 -16.12 20.54
N ARG A 334 24.44 -16.97 21.52
CA ARG A 334 25.71 -17.67 21.63
C ARG A 334 25.51 -19.16 21.37
N SER A 335 26.48 -19.77 20.69
CA SER A 335 26.65 -21.21 20.72
C SER A 335 27.69 -21.58 21.80
N SER A 336 27.80 -22.87 22.11
CA SER A 336 28.55 -23.41 23.25
C SER A 336 30.00 -23.77 22.91
N GLY A 337 30.54 -23.38 21.75
CA GLY A 337 31.77 -23.94 21.19
C GLY A 337 33.03 -23.06 21.39
N PRO A 338 34.24 -23.64 21.51
CA PRO A 338 35.49 -22.89 21.55
C PRO A 338 36.05 -22.66 20.15
N GLY A 339 35.91 -21.43 19.61
CA GLY A 339 36.51 -21.00 18.33
C GLY A 339 35.59 -20.20 17.39
N GLU A 340 34.58 -19.51 17.92
CA GLU A 340 33.39 -19.10 17.14
C GLU A 340 33.59 -17.89 16.21
N VAL A 341 33.07 -18.03 15.00
CA VAL A 341 32.75 -16.90 14.11
C VAL A 341 31.75 -15.99 14.81
N CYS A 342 31.99 -14.68 14.76
CA CYS A 342 31.08 -13.67 15.28
C CYS A 342 30.33 -13.02 14.11
N PHE A 343 29.09 -13.45 13.87
CA PHE A 343 28.20 -12.85 12.88
C PHE A 343 27.58 -11.56 13.41
N VAL A 344 27.71 -10.47 12.67
CA VAL A 344 27.05 -9.19 12.97
C VAL A 344 26.02 -8.90 11.89
N LEU A 345 24.74 -8.98 12.26
CA LEU A 345 23.61 -8.86 11.37
C LEU A 345 23.10 -7.41 11.32
N PHE A 346 23.10 -6.82 10.12
CA PHE A 346 22.63 -5.46 9.82
C PHE A 346 21.24 -5.49 9.15
N PRO A 347 20.18 -5.03 9.85
CA PRO A 347 18.84 -4.90 9.27
C PRO A 347 18.79 -3.89 8.12
N GLY A 348 17.90 -4.13 7.16
CA GLY A 348 17.60 -3.20 6.08
C GLY A 348 16.78 -1.97 6.53
N LEU A 349 16.56 -1.04 5.61
CA LEU A 349 15.77 0.17 5.88
C LEU A 349 14.35 -0.17 6.32
N GLY A 350 13.92 0.39 7.45
CA GLY A 350 12.58 0.14 7.97
C GLY A 350 12.36 -1.28 8.51
N SER A 351 13.43 -2.09 8.58
CA SER A 351 13.44 -3.40 9.23
C SER A 351 13.93 -3.30 10.68
N LEU A 352 13.53 -4.26 11.51
CA LEU A 352 13.95 -4.40 12.91
C LEU A 352 14.81 -5.64 13.10
N HIS A 353 15.55 -5.71 14.21
CA HIS A 353 16.26 -6.93 14.63
C HIS A 353 15.38 -8.20 14.61
N HIS A 354 14.07 -8.05 14.86
CA HIS A 354 13.11 -9.14 14.79
C HIS A 354 12.98 -9.78 13.40
N ASP A 355 13.16 -9.00 12.34
CA ASP A 355 13.05 -9.48 10.96
C ASP A 355 14.18 -10.46 10.62
N LEU A 356 15.31 -10.35 11.33
CA LEU A 356 16.48 -11.22 11.18
C LEU A 356 16.50 -12.41 12.16
N THR A 357 15.48 -12.59 12.99
CA THR A 357 15.46 -13.64 14.04
C THR A 357 15.66 -15.04 13.47
N ARG A 358 15.14 -15.33 12.25
CA ARG A 358 15.33 -16.63 11.59
C ARG A 358 16.80 -16.86 11.27
N TRP A 359 17.44 -15.91 10.59
CA TRP A 359 18.87 -15.97 10.29
C TRP A 359 19.69 -16.07 11.56
N ALA A 360 19.36 -15.28 12.59
CA ALA A 360 20.06 -15.33 13.87
C ALA A 360 19.99 -16.72 14.54
N SER A 361 18.87 -17.44 14.39
CA SER A 361 18.72 -18.80 14.90
C SER A 361 19.40 -19.86 14.04
N LEU A 362 19.51 -19.64 12.73
CA LEU A 362 20.13 -20.60 11.82
C LEU A 362 21.66 -20.47 11.88
N LEU A 363 22.18 -19.25 11.83
CA LEU A 363 23.61 -18.94 11.90
C LEU A 363 24.21 -19.21 13.29
N SER A 364 23.39 -19.28 14.35
CA SER A 364 23.90 -19.62 15.68
C SER A 364 24.46 -21.04 15.77
N SER A 365 24.22 -21.88 14.77
CA SER A 365 24.90 -23.18 14.65
C SER A 365 26.40 -23.04 14.30
N GLY A 366 26.79 -21.96 13.62
CA GLY A 366 28.17 -21.70 13.20
C GLY A 366 28.95 -20.74 14.11
N GLY A 367 28.32 -20.16 15.13
CA GLY A 367 29.00 -19.30 16.10
C GLY A 367 28.11 -18.29 16.81
N ARG A 368 28.75 -17.23 17.33
CA ARG A 368 28.10 -16.12 18.03
C ARG A 368 27.39 -15.23 17.01
N VAL A 369 26.13 -14.88 17.29
CA VAL A 369 25.34 -13.99 16.42
C VAL A 369 24.85 -12.77 17.18
N ILE A 370 25.20 -11.60 16.66
CA ILE A 370 24.78 -10.28 17.12
C ILE A 370 23.81 -9.70 16.11
N VAL A 371 22.62 -9.28 16.54
CA VAL A 371 21.63 -8.62 15.69
C VAL A 371 21.44 -7.18 16.14
N LEU A 372 21.78 -6.23 15.28
CA LEU A 372 21.59 -4.81 15.58
C LEU A 372 20.11 -4.45 15.65
N ALA A 373 19.74 -3.56 16.57
CA ALA A 373 18.34 -3.16 16.81
C ALA A 373 17.63 -2.64 15.55
N ASP A 374 18.37 -1.83 14.77
CA ASP A 374 18.06 -1.34 13.44
C ASP A 374 19.38 -1.21 12.66
N ALA A 375 19.33 -0.66 11.45
CA ALA A 375 20.49 -0.50 10.57
C ALA A 375 21.65 0.32 11.18
N LEU A 376 21.39 1.15 12.20
CA LEU A 376 22.41 1.91 12.94
C LEU A 376 22.60 1.42 14.39
N GLY A 377 22.01 0.28 14.76
CA GLY A 377 22.09 -0.22 16.14
C GLY A 377 21.30 0.61 17.15
N GLY A 378 20.20 1.26 16.74
CA GLY A 378 19.29 1.97 17.65
C GLY A 378 19.77 3.36 18.09
N GLN A 379 20.79 3.90 17.44
CA GLN A 379 21.37 5.21 17.74
C GLN A 379 20.39 6.36 17.45
N SER A 380 20.48 7.44 18.24
CA SER A 380 19.73 8.66 17.96
C SER A 380 20.43 9.48 16.87
N LEU A 381 19.72 9.76 15.78
CA LEU A 381 20.22 10.55 14.64
C LEU A 381 20.40 12.06 14.94
N SER A 382 20.30 12.49 16.21
CA SER A 382 20.01 13.89 16.56
C SER A 382 21.23 14.77 16.90
N ALA A 383 22.47 14.27 16.97
CA ALA A 383 23.58 15.08 17.51
C ALA A 383 24.92 15.06 16.73
N GLY A 384 25.09 14.27 15.66
CA GLY A 384 26.40 14.15 15.00
C GLY A 384 26.42 13.67 13.55
N GLY A 385 25.26 13.61 12.88
CA GLY A 385 25.15 13.11 11.52
C GLY A 385 25.44 11.60 11.38
N ILE A 386 25.47 11.12 10.13
CA ILE A 386 25.73 9.71 9.81
C ILE A 386 27.14 9.26 10.16
N GLU A 387 28.14 10.13 10.01
CA GLU A 387 29.54 9.79 10.27
C GLU A 387 29.81 9.46 11.75
N THR A 388 29.17 10.19 12.68
CA THR A 388 29.25 9.85 14.11
C THR A 388 28.64 8.47 14.38
N ALA A 389 27.54 8.13 13.70
CA ALA A 389 26.91 6.84 13.86
C ALA A 389 27.74 5.70 13.26
N LEU A 390 28.36 5.92 12.10
CA LEU A 390 29.28 4.98 11.47
C LEU A 390 30.53 4.77 12.32
N ARG A 391 31.11 5.83 12.90
CA ARG A 391 32.25 5.72 13.82
C ARG A 391 31.93 4.85 15.04
N GLY A 392 30.77 5.07 15.67
CA GLY A 392 30.37 4.24 16.81
C GLY A 392 30.14 2.78 16.44
N LEU A 393 29.70 2.49 15.21
CA LEU A 393 29.60 1.12 14.70
C LEU A 393 30.97 0.52 14.39
N CYS A 394 31.92 1.32 13.87
CA CYS A 394 33.30 0.89 13.66
C CYS A 394 33.96 0.52 14.99
N ASP A 395 33.87 1.40 16.00
CA ASP A 395 34.39 1.14 17.35
C ASP A 395 33.78 -0.13 17.97
N PHE A 396 32.47 -0.32 17.76
CA PHE A 396 31.77 -1.52 18.20
C PHE A 396 32.29 -2.78 17.52
N VAL A 397 32.44 -2.77 16.18
CA VAL A 397 32.93 -3.92 15.41
C VAL A 397 34.39 -4.24 15.75
N SER A 398 35.26 -3.24 15.86
CA SER A 398 36.67 -3.42 16.22
C SER A 398 36.88 -3.99 17.62
N ALA A 399 35.91 -3.81 18.51
CA ALA A 399 35.95 -4.37 19.87
C ALA A 399 35.47 -5.83 19.95
N LEU A 400 34.96 -6.41 18.85
CA LEU A 400 34.46 -7.78 18.86
C LEU A 400 35.62 -8.78 18.77
N PRO A 401 35.62 -9.83 19.61
CA PRO A 401 36.65 -10.87 19.54
C PRO A 401 36.33 -11.89 18.43
N GLY A 402 37.38 -12.52 17.89
CA GLY A 402 37.28 -13.67 16.97
C GLY A 402 37.17 -13.28 15.49
N ARG A 403 36.78 -14.25 14.66
CA ARG A 403 36.55 -14.05 13.22
C ARG A 403 35.23 -13.32 13.02
N VAL A 404 35.26 -12.01 12.75
CA VAL A 404 34.05 -11.20 12.60
C VAL A 404 33.55 -11.24 11.16
N VAL A 405 32.29 -11.64 10.97
CA VAL A 405 31.61 -11.69 9.67
C VAL A 405 30.44 -10.72 9.69
N LEU A 406 30.47 -9.72 8.81
CA LEU A 406 29.37 -8.76 8.69
C LEU A 406 28.35 -9.28 7.67
N VAL A 407 27.09 -9.38 8.06
CA VAL A 407 26.00 -9.86 7.20
C VAL A 407 24.93 -8.78 7.12
N GLY A 408 24.75 -8.16 5.96
CA GLY A 408 23.77 -7.08 5.78
C GLY A 408 22.69 -7.40 4.75
N HIS A 409 21.46 -6.99 5.04
CA HIS A 409 20.33 -7.06 4.09
C HIS A 409 19.99 -5.67 3.56
N SER A 410 19.72 -5.54 2.26
CA SER A 410 19.24 -4.28 1.66
C SER A 410 20.20 -3.12 1.99
N LEU A 411 19.69 -2.01 2.54
CA LEU A 411 20.51 -0.89 3.01
C LEU A 411 21.52 -1.28 4.10
N GLY A 412 21.19 -2.28 4.93
CA GLY A 412 22.10 -2.81 5.95
C GLY A 412 23.37 -3.38 5.34
N ALA A 413 23.30 -3.91 4.11
CA ALA A 413 24.48 -4.38 3.36
C ALA A 413 25.42 -3.22 2.98
N CYS A 414 24.85 -2.07 2.61
CA CYS A 414 25.64 -0.87 2.29
C CYS A 414 26.34 -0.33 3.56
N ILE A 415 25.63 -0.28 4.69
CA ILE A 415 26.20 0.15 5.98
C ILE A 415 27.29 -0.81 6.45
N ALA A 416 27.06 -2.13 6.35
CA ALA A 416 28.07 -3.13 6.65
C ALA A 416 29.32 -2.98 5.77
N GLY A 417 29.13 -2.71 4.47
CA GLY A 417 30.23 -2.38 3.55
C GLY A 417 30.99 -1.12 3.97
N SER A 418 30.30 -0.04 4.32
CA SER A 418 30.90 1.19 4.84
C SER A 418 31.76 0.96 6.09
N ILE A 419 31.37 0.02 6.95
CA ILE A 419 32.13 -0.34 8.16
C ILE A 419 33.32 -1.21 7.79
N ALA A 420 33.13 -2.25 6.97
CA ALA A 420 34.22 -3.11 6.51
C ALA A 420 35.35 -2.32 5.82
N ALA A 421 35.00 -1.30 5.03
CA ALA A 421 35.98 -0.42 4.40
C ALA A 421 36.76 0.47 5.40
N ARG A 422 36.14 0.82 6.54
CA ARG A 422 36.76 1.69 7.57
C ARG A 422 37.59 0.90 8.59
N VAL A 423 37.25 -0.36 8.83
CA VAL A 423 37.95 -1.24 9.80
C VAL A 423 38.30 -2.61 9.19
N PRO A 424 39.07 -2.66 8.08
CA PRO A 424 39.32 -3.89 7.33
C PRO A 424 40.03 -4.96 8.18
N GLU A 425 40.94 -4.56 9.07
CA GLU A 425 41.67 -5.48 9.97
C GLU A 425 40.78 -6.19 10.99
N SER A 426 39.59 -5.64 11.25
CA SER A 426 38.62 -6.20 12.21
C SER A 426 37.53 -7.03 11.54
N VAL A 427 37.46 -7.04 10.21
CA VAL A 427 36.40 -7.72 9.45
C VAL A 427 37.02 -8.82 8.61
N SER A 428 36.72 -10.06 8.95
CA SER A 428 37.20 -11.21 8.20
C SER A 428 36.45 -11.36 6.88
N GLU A 429 35.16 -11.04 6.87
CA GLU A 429 34.32 -11.25 5.69
C GLU A 429 33.08 -10.36 5.67
N LEU A 430 32.65 -10.00 4.45
CA LEU A 430 31.43 -9.23 4.22
C LEU A 430 30.46 -10.05 3.36
N ILE A 431 29.26 -10.28 3.87
CA ILE A 431 28.17 -10.99 3.20
C ILE A 431 27.03 -10.01 2.93
N ARG A 432 26.64 -9.89 1.66
CA ARG A 432 25.57 -8.97 1.25
C ARG A 432 24.38 -9.75 0.73
N VAL A 433 23.23 -9.59 1.37
CA VAL A 433 21.99 -10.24 0.95
C VAL A 433 21.04 -9.21 0.36
N ASP A 434 20.75 -9.37 -0.92
CA ASP A 434 19.92 -8.49 -1.73
C ASP A 434 20.22 -7.00 -1.47
N PRO A 435 21.49 -6.59 -1.63
CA PRO A 435 21.93 -5.24 -1.28
C PRO A 435 21.17 -4.20 -2.10
N THR A 436 20.97 -3.02 -1.50
CA THR A 436 20.49 -1.86 -2.27
C THR A 436 21.55 -1.50 -3.31
N ASP A 437 21.17 -1.53 -4.59
CA ASP A 437 22.06 -1.14 -5.69
C ASP A 437 22.13 0.40 -5.80
N PRO A 438 23.26 1.03 -5.47
CA PRO A 438 23.38 2.47 -5.49
C PRO A 438 23.37 3.05 -6.92
N ALA A 439 23.68 2.26 -7.95
CA ALA A 439 23.67 2.70 -9.34
C ALA A 439 22.24 2.98 -9.86
N VAL A 440 21.23 2.39 -9.22
CA VAL A 440 19.82 2.50 -9.60
C VAL A 440 19.04 3.42 -8.65
N VAL A 441 19.64 3.82 -7.52
CA VAL A 441 19.02 4.72 -6.54
C VAL A 441 19.22 6.18 -6.94
N ASP A 442 18.11 6.93 -7.02
CA ASP A 442 18.16 8.40 -7.15
C ASP A 442 18.81 9.00 -5.90
N THR A 443 20.02 9.52 -6.03
CA THR A 443 20.78 10.05 -4.90
C THR A 443 20.35 11.45 -4.48
N ASP A 444 19.53 12.16 -5.27
CA ASP A 444 18.99 13.46 -4.86
C ASP A 444 17.82 13.26 -3.87
N PRO A 445 17.97 13.67 -2.59
CA PRO A 445 16.90 13.53 -1.61
C PRO A 445 15.61 14.27 -1.98
N ARG A 446 15.69 15.30 -2.84
CA ARG A 446 14.53 16.10 -3.25
C ARG A 446 13.65 15.37 -4.25
N THR A 447 14.23 14.52 -5.09
CA THR A 447 13.53 13.80 -6.16
C THR A 447 13.30 12.33 -5.83
N ASN A 448 14.04 11.77 -4.88
CA ASN A 448 13.95 10.36 -4.50
C ASN A 448 12.51 9.96 -4.09
N PRO A 449 11.86 9.06 -4.85
CA PRO A 449 10.46 8.69 -4.63
C PRO A 449 10.26 7.87 -3.34
N THR A 450 11.25 7.06 -2.95
CA THR A 450 11.23 6.28 -1.71
C THR A 450 11.22 7.21 -0.49
N LEU A 451 12.09 8.22 -0.49
CA LEU A 451 12.17 9.20 0.60
C LEU A 451 10.86 10.00 0.71
N ARG A 452 10.32 10.45 -0.43
CA ARG A 452 9.02 11.15 -0.48
C ARG A 452 7.88 10.28 0.09
N ALA A 453 7.82 9.00 -0.28
CA ALA A 453 6.82 8.07 0.27
C ALA A 453 6.94 7.93 1.80
N MET A 454 8.17 7.80 2.32
CA MET A 454 8.41 7.72 3.76
C MET A 454 8.02 9.00 4.51
N HIS A 455 8.17 10.18 3.90
CA HIS A 455 7.72 11.44 4.48
C HIS A 455 6.19 11.57 4.56
N LEU A 456 5.45 10.91 3.67
CA LEU A 456 3.98 10.96 3.63
C LEU A 456 3.31 9.93 4.53
N LEU A 457 3.93 8.77 4.70
CA LEU A 457 3.41 7.68 5.53
C LEU A 457 2.99 8.12 6.95
N PRO A 458 3.74 8.96 7.69
CA PRO A 458 3.30 9.51 8.97
C PRO A 458 1.94 10.21 8.91
N ALA A 459 1.73 11.07 7.91
CA ALA A 459 0.47 11.79 7.73
C ALA A 459 -0.65 10.82 7.34
N THR A 460 -0.39 9.87 6.46
CA THR A 460 -1.35 8.84 6.06
C THR A 460 -1.79 7.98 7.24
N LEU A 461 -0.86 7.55 8.10
CA LEU A 461 -1.16 6.77 9.30
C LEU A 461 -2.04 7.56 10.28
N LEU A 462 -1.75 8.85 10.46
CA LEU A 462 -2.54 9.74 11.32
C LEU A 462 -3.94 10.01 10.74
N LEU A 463 -4.04 10.33 9.45
CA LEU A 463 -5.31 10.66 8.80
C LEU A 463 -6.25 9.44 8.66
N SER A 464 -5.68 8.25 8.49
CA SER A 464 -6.46 7.03 8.22
C SER A 464 -6.75 6.18 9.46
N GLY A 465 -6.28 6.55 10.65
CA GLY A 465 -6.36 5.65 11.81
C GLY A 465 -5.47 4.41 11.68
N GLY A 466 -4.59 4.36 10.67
CA GLY A 466 -3.92 3.13 10.23
C GLY A 466 -4.85 2.07 9.62
N LEU A 467 -6.13 2.37 9.38
CA LEU A 467 -7.10 1.43 8.80
C LEU A 467 -6.82 1.14 7.32
N LEU A 468 -6.28 2.15 6.61
CA LEU A 468 -5.88 2.01 5.21
C LEU A 468 -4.49 1.37 5.07
N PHE A 469 -3.76 1.22 6.18
CA PHE A 469 -2.46 0.58 6.18
C PHE A 469 -2.64 -0.93 6.39
N THR A 470 -2.60 -1.69 5.30
CA THR A 470 -2.75 -3.14 5.32
C THR A 470 -1.44 -3.83 5.68
N ARG A 471 -1.49 -4.90 6.48
CA ARG A 471 -0.30 -5.68 6.85
C ARG A 471 0.35 -6.30 5.60
N PRO A 472 1.59 -5.92 5.25
CA PRO A 472 2.32 -6.54 4.16
C PRO A 472 2.47 -8.05 4.35
N GLY A 473 2.44 -8.80 3.25
CA GLY A 473 2.51 -10.26 3.26
C GLY A 473 3.78 -10.81 3.92
N TRP A 474 4.91 -10.12 3.77
CA TRP A 474 6.19 -10.53 4.38
C TRP A 474 6.17 -10.45 5.92
N ILE A 475 5.50 -9.46 6.52
CA ILE A 475 5.33 -9.39 7.98
C ILE A 475 4.47 -10.55 8.49
N ALA A 476 3.56 -11.06 7.66
CA ALA A 476 2.79 -12.26 7.99
C ALA A 476 3.63 -13.55 7.91
N GLY A 477 4.75 -13.54 7.17
CA GLY A 477 5.70 -14.65 7.08
C GLY A 477 6.68 -14.74 8.27
N LEU A 478 6.86 -13.65 9.02
CA LEU A 478 7.74 -13.61 10.19
C LEU A 478 7.23 -14.51 11.33
N PRO A 479 8.14 -15.15 12.09
CA PRO A 479 7.78 -16.11 13.12
C PRO A 479 7.15 -15.45 14.36
N GLY A 480 6.03 -15.99 14.83
CA GLY A 480 5.46 -15.72 16.15
C GLY A 480 5.39 -14.22 16.52
N PRO A 481 5.91 -13.82 17.70
CA PRO A 481 5.91 -12.42 18.15
C PRO A 481 6.62 -11.46 17.19
N ALA A 482 7.64 -11.88 16.44
CA ALA A 482 8.41 -10.99 15.55
C ALA A 482 7.49 -10.27 14.55
N GLY A 483 6.54 -10.99 13.95
CA GLY A 483 5.60 -10.40 12.98
C GLY A 483 4.65 -9.37 13.61
N SER A 484 4.18 -9.57 14.85
CA SER A 484 3.36 -8.56 15.53
C SER A 484 4.15 -7.30 15.88
N ARG A 485 5.43 -7.46 16.22
CA ARG A 485 6.31 -6.35 16.63
C ARG A 485 6.73 -5.49 15.46
N SER A 486 7.17 -6.12 14.37
CA SER A 486 7.47 -5.42 13.12
C SER A 486 6.22 -4.73 12.56
N TRP A 487 5.03 -5.28 12.82
CA TRP A 487 3.78 -4.63 12.47
C TRP A 487 3.48 -3.38 13.32
N ASP A 488 3.67 -3.45 14.64
CA ASP A 488 3.47 -2.31 15.53
C ASP A 488 4.44 -1.15 15.21
N ALA A 489 5.70 -1.46 14.89
CA ALA A 489 6.67 -0.45 14.44
C ALA A 489 6.25 0.23 13.12
N GLN A 490 5.81 -0.53 12.12
CA GLN A 490 5.36 0.06 10.85
C GLN A 490 4.07 0.88 10.95
N ARG A 491 3.26 0.67 11.99
CA ARG A 491 2.09 1.52 12.28
C ARG A 491 2.43 2.77 13.10
N THR A 492 3.71 3.01 13.36
CA THR A 492 4.18 4.10 14.20
C THR A 492 4.72 5.24 13.33
N PRO A 493 4.13 6.46 13.37
CA PRO A 493 4.59 7.60 12.57
C PRO A 493 6.03 8.05 12.87
N SER A 494 6.52 7.88 14.11
CA SER A 494 7.91 8.23 14.45
C SER A 494 8.92 7.27 13.82
N TRP A 495 8.57 6.00 13.61
CA TRP A 495 9.40 5.00 12.94
C TRP A 495 9.71 5.43 11.50
N TRP A 496 8.69 5.79 10.73
CA TRP A 496 8.86 6.25 9.35
C TRP A 496 9.61 7.58 9.25
N ARG A 497 9.46 8.48 10.23
CA ARG A 497 10.28 9.70 10.30
C ARG A 497 11.76 9.38 10.54
N ARG A 498 12.07 8.39 11.39
CA ARG A 498 13.44 7.91 11.60
C ARG A 498 14.01 7.23 10.36
N ALA A 499 13.24 6.35 9.71
CA ALA A 499 13.65 5.70 8.47
C ALA A 499 13.92 6.73 7.36
N ALA A 500 13.06 7.72 7.20
CA ALA A 500 13.28 8.83 6.25
C ALA A 500 14.54 9.63 6.58
N ALA A 501 14.78 9.95 7.86
CA ALA A 501 15.98 10.66 8.27
C ALA A 501 17.26 9.85 8.00
N LEU A 502 17.25 8.55 8.32
CA LEU A 502 18.35 7.63 8.03
C LEU A 502 18.65 7.59 6.53
N TRP A 503 17.61 7.37 5.72
CA TRP A 503 17.76 7.30 4.27
C TRP A 503 18.32 8.58 3.69
N ARG A 504 17.79 9.74 4.10
CA ARG A 504 18.29 11.04 3.67
C ARG A 504 19.77 11.22 4.01
N LEU A 505 20.16 10.89 5.24
CA LEU A 505 21.55 11.04 5.69
C LEU A 505 22.51 10.12 4.92
N ILE A 506 22.07 8.93 4.53
CA ILE A 506 22.87 8.01 3.69
C ILE A 506 22.98 8.55 2.27
N LEU A 507 21.91 9.09 1.69
CA LEU A 507 21.99 9.74 0.38
C LEU A 507 22.93 10.95 0.40
N GLU A 508 22.88 11.76 1.46
CA GLU A 508 23.81 12.88 1.68
C GLU A 508 25.27 12.40 1.81
N ASP A 509 25.51 11.30 2.53
CA ASP A 509 26.84 10.67 2.62
C ASP A 509 27.34 10.18 1.26
N TRP A 510 26.50 9.45 0.51
CA TRP A 510 26.86 8.94 -0.81
C TRP A 510 27.12 10.06 -1.82
N ALA A 511 26.38 11.16 -1.73
CA ALA A 511 26.61 12.34 -2.57
C ALA A 511 27.93 13.06 -2.22
N ALA A 512 28.33 13.06 -0.94
CA ALA A 512 29.53 13.77 -0.47
C ALA A 512 30.81 12.94 -0.61
N ASN A 513 30.75 11.65 -0.25
CA ASN A 513 31.90 10.77 -0.11
C ASN A 513 31.99 9.71 -1.22
N GLY A 514 31.04 9.74 -2.15
CA GLY A 514 30.82 8.65 -3.09
C GLY A 514 30.03 7.52 -2.44
N VAL A 515 29.39 6.71 -3.28
CA VAL A 515 28.81 5.45 -2.84
C VAL A 515 29.95 4.58 -2.26
N PRO A 516 29.79 3.97 -1.07
CA PRO A 516 30.74 3.00 -0.56
C PRO A 516 31.03 1.97 -1.64
N GLY A 517 32.26 1.98 -2.15
CA GLY A 517 32.68 1.03 -3.15
C GLY A 517 32.48 -0.40 -2.64
N LEU A 518 32.32 -1.33 -3.58
CA LEU A 518 32.55 -2.75 -3.33
C LEU A 518 33.88 -2.89 -2.57
N VAL A 519 33.82 -3.20 -1.28
CA VAL A 519 35.02 -3.40 -0.47
C VAL A 519 35.80 -4.56 -1.08
N ASP A 520 37.14 -4.48 -1.12
CA ASP A 520 38.05 -5.62 -1.36
C ASP A 520 38.00 -6.67 -0.23
N ALA A 521 36.89 -6.73 0.52
CA ALA A 521 36.62 -7.79 1.45
C ALA A 521 36.20 -9.01 0.65
N THR A 522 36.88 -10.14 0.89
CA THR A 522 36.41 -11.45 0.46
C THR A 522 34.98 -11.69 0.98
N GLY A 523 34.18 -12.43 0.21
CA GLY A 523 32.82 -12.79 0.60
C GLY A 523 31.87 -12.96 -0.57
N ILE A 524 30.58 -13.10 -0.23
CA ILE A 524 29.53 -13.46 -1.18
C ILE A 524 28.42 -12.41 -1.27
N ASP A 525 27.80 -12.35 -2.44
CA ASP A 525 26.58 -11.57 -2.68
C ASP A 525 25.44 -12.51 -3.05
N ILE A 526 24.38 -12.51 -2.24
CA ILE A 526 23.23 -13.38 -2.41
C ILE A 526 22.04 -12.53 -2.89
N TRP A 527 21.61 -12.73 -4.13
CA TRP A 527 20.53 -11.96 -4.76
C TRP A 527 19.20 -12.70 -4.73
N SER A 528 18.09 -11.96 -4.55
CA SER A 528 16.75 -12.50 -4.72
C SER A 528 16.33 -12.51 -6.20
N GLN A 529 15.59 -13.52 -6.65
CA GLN A 529 15.05 -13.57 -8.01
C GLN A 529 13.62 -14.10 -8.07
N LEU A 530 12.68 -13.23 -8.47
CA LEU A 530 11.34 -13.64 -8.87
C LEU A 530 11.38 -14.20 -10.30
N VAL A 531 10.56 -15.22 -10.59
CA VAL A 531 10.51 -15.94 -11.89
C VAL A 531 10.27 -15.01 -13.12
N SER A 532 9.90 -13.75 -12.92
CA SER A 532 9.66 -12.75 -13.97
C SER A 532 10.59 -11.53 -13.98
N ALA A 533 11.57 -11.43 -13.07
CA ALA A 533 12.53 -10.32 -13.08
C ALA A 533 13.75 -10.73 -13.94
N GLN A 534 13.92 -10.08 -15.09
CA GLN A 534 15.16 -10.16 -15.86
C GLN A 534 16.30 -9.69 -14.96
N LEU A 535 17.33 -10.53 -14.81
CA LEU A 535 18.62 -10.12 -14.25
C LEU A 535 19.13 -8.91 -15.05
N PRO A 536 19.90 -7.98 -14.46
CA PRO A 536 20.95 -7.32 -15.23
C PRO A 536 21.78 -8.44 -15.87
N ALA A 537 21.75 -8.50 -17.20
CA ALA A 537 22.39 -9.54 -17.98
C ALA A 537 23.88 -9.63 -17.63
N ASP A 538 24.39 -10.85 -17.41
CA ASP A 538 25.80 -11.24 -17.57
C ASP A 538 26.86 -10.18 -17.23
N GLU A 539 26.72 -9.48 -16.11
CA GLU A 539 27.84 -8.73 -15.55
C GLU A 539 28.74 -9.73 -14.83
N SER A 540 29.95 -9.89 -15.39
CA SER A 540 31.08 -10.57 -14.79
C SER A 540 31.16 -10.27 -13.29
N PRO A 541 31.58 -11.21 -12.42
CA PRO A 541 31.78 -10.92 -11.02
C PRO A 541 32.74 -9.72 -10.88
N GLU A 542 32.19 -8.54 -10.60
CA GLU A 542 33.00 -7.38 -10.30
C GLU A 542 33.78 -7.71 -9.02
N ASN A 543 35.11 -7.58 -9.12
CA ASN A 543 36.03 -7.56 -7.98
C ASN A 543 36.17 -8.89 -7.20
N GLY A 544 35.99 -10.05 -7.86
CA GLY A 544 36.38 -11.35 -7.28
C GLY A 544 35.48 -11.90 -6.17
N ARG A 545 34.31 -11.30 -5.93
CA ARG A 545 33.28 -11.80 -4.99
C ARG A 545 32.40 -12.87 -5.64
N VAL A 546 31.95 -13.87 -4.86
CA VAL A 546 31.08 -14.94 -5.37
C VAL A 546 29.63 -14.45 -5.42
N ARG A 547 29.01 -14.49 -6.59
CA ARG A 547 27.61 -14.13 -6.79
C ARG A 547 26.72 -15.36 -6.74
N LEU A 548 25.77 -15.38 -5.81
CA LEU A 548 24.78 -16.44 -5.61
C LEU A 548 23.37 -15.88 -5.80
N VAL A 549 22.44 -16.73 -6.25
CA VAL A 549 21.06 -16.31 -6.53
C VAL A 549 20.08 -17.29 -5.88
N VAL A 550 19.15 -16.76 -5.07
CA VAL A 550 18.02 -17.51 -4.52
C VAL A 550 16.81 -17.26 -5.41
N ARG A 551 16.34 -18.31 -6.09
CA ARG A 551 15.20 -18.23 -7.02
C ARG A 551 13.87 -18.41 -6.29
N GLY A 552 12.81 -17.82 -6.85
CA GLY A 552 11.45 -17.93 -6.32
C GLY A 552 11.14 -16.95 -5.17
N CYS A 553 12.03 -16.00 -4.89
CA CYS A 553 11.88 -15.02 -3.82
C CYS A 553 12.02 -13.58 -4.33
N ASP A 554 11.44 -12.65 -3.58
CA ASP A 554 11.63 -11.20 -3.70
C ASP A 554 12.45 -10.65 -2.53
N HIS A 555 12.71 -9.35 -2.59
CA HIS A 555 13.44 -8.56 -1.60
C HIS A 555 13.02 -8.78 -0.14
N HIS A 556 11.76 -9.12 0.12
CA HIS A 556 11.24 -9.31 1.47
C HIS A 556 11.07 -10.80 1.84
N THR A 557 10.76 -11.66 0.89
CA THR A 557 10.55 -13.10 1.09
C THR A 557 11.85 -13.87 1.19
N ILE A 558 12.98 -13.30 0.73
CA ILE A 558 14.32 -13.82 1.01
C ILE A 558 14.64 -13.85 2.52
N LEU A 559 14.05 -12.94 3.29
CA LEU A 559 14.13 -12.88 4.76
C LEU A 559 12.99 -13.63 5.45
N SER A 560 11.75 -13.35 5.02
CA SER A 560 10.55 -13.69 5.78
C SER A 560 10.05 -15.11 5.52
N SER A 561 10.32 -15.68 4.34
CA SER A 561 9.99 -17.09 4.05
C SER A 561 10.93 -18.01 4.82
N ARG A 562 10.37 -19.07 5.40
CA ARG A 562 11.18 -20.08 6.11
C ARG A 562 12.18 -20.74 5.17
N GLU A 563 11.71 -21.22 4.02
CA GLU A 563 12.50 -21.94 3.03
C GLU A 563 13.67 -21.09 2.52
N HIS A 564 13.39 -19.85 2.09
CA HIS A 564 14.45 -18.97 1.57
C HIS A 564 15.44 -18.55 2.66
N ALA A 565 14.97 -18.32 3.89
CA ALA A 565 15.86 -18.00 5.00
C ALA A 565 16.79 -19.17 5.35
N GLU A 566 16.30 -20.40 5.26
CA GLU A 566 17.10 -21.63 5.42
C GLU A 566 18.14 -21.75 4.29
N THR A 567 17.76 -21.50 3.03
CA THR A 567 18.70 -21.48 1.90
C THR A 567 19.79 -20.42 2.07
N VAL A 568 19.44 -19.18 2.43
CA VAL A 568 20.43 -18.11 2.61
C VAL A 568 21.41 -18.45 3.74
N ALA A 569 20.92 -18.94 4.87
CA ALA A 569 21.79 -19.30 5.99
C ALA A 569 22.73 -20.47 5.64
N ALA A 570 22.24 -21.47 4.88
CA ALA A 570 23.07 -22.56 4.39
C ALA A 570 24.20 -22.05 3.48
N LEU A 571 23.89 -21.21 2.50
CA LEU A 571 24.89 -20.62 1.61
C LEU A 571 25.97 -19.82 2.37
N ILE A 572 25.58 -19.12 3.43
CA ILE A 572 26.51 -18.38 4.30
C ILE A 572 27.46 -19.35 5.02
N LEU A 573 26.91 -20.40 5.64
CA LEU A 573 27.71 -21.35 6.41
C LEU A 573 28.62 -22.19 5.50
N GLU A 574 28.11 -22.67 4.35
CA GLU A 574 28.88 -23.42 3.35
C GLU A 574 30.06 -22.61 2.83
N HIS A 575 29.88 -21.31 2.60
CA HIS A 575 30.98 -20.44 2.15
C HIS A 575 32.08 -20.28 3.22
N LEU A 576 31.70 -20.22 4.50
CA LEU A 576 32.67 -20.11 5.60
C LEU A 576 33.41 -21.43 5.90
N GLU A 577 32.83 -22.56 5.54
CA GLU A 577 33.40 -23.91 5.67
C GLU A 577 34.27 -24.32 4.47
N ALA A 578 34.11 -23.66 3.31
CA ALA A 578 34.91 -23.96 2.12
C ALA A 578 36.40 -23.67 2.36
N PRO A 579 37.32 -24.60 2.00
CA PRO A 579 38.75 -24.32 2.07
C PRO A 579 39.10 -23.19 1.10
N ALA A 580 39.85 -22.20 1.59
CA ALA A 580 40.29 -21.01 0.87
C ALA A 580 41.12 -21.32 -0.38
#